data_AF-A0A3N5HX32-F1
#
_entry.id   AF-A0A3N5HX32-F1
#
_cell.length_a   1.000
_cell.length_b   1.000
_cell.length_c   1.000
_cell.angle_alpha   90.00
_cell.angle_beta   90.00
_cell.angle_gamma   90.00
#
_symmetry.space_group_name_H-M   'P 1'
#
loop_
_entity.id
_entity.type
_entity.pdbx_description
1 polymer ?
#
loop_
_entity_poly.entity_id
_entity_poly.type
_entity_poly.pdbx_seq_one_letter_code
_entity_poly.pdbx_strand_id
1 'polypeptide(L)' 'VYNIRNASLDTITRRVTLSECLNTIHDLDGSAFIIHEFEDKYLPDPPTKDAPGGPRIACGVIMRE' A
#
# COMPACT_ATOMS: atom_id res chain seq x y z
N VAL A 1 -19.41 -1.43 -24.47
CA VAL A 1 -18.41 -2.47 -24.12
C VAL A 1 -17.78 -2.06 -22.80
N TYR A 2 -18.13 -2.70 -21.69
CA TYR A 2 -17.49 -2.42 -20.41
C TYR A 2 -16.11 -3.09 -20.44
N ASN A 3 -15.05 -2.28 -20.56
CA ASN A 3 -13.68 -2.77 -20.39
C ASN A 3 -13.45 -3.02 -18.90
N ILE A 4 -13.67 -4.26 -18.45
CA ILE A 4 -13.32 -4.68 -17.10
C ILE A 4 -11.79 -4.68 -17.03
N ARG A 5 -11.21 -3.73 -16.29
CA ARG A 5 -9.78 -3.68 -16.01
C ARG A 5 -9.53 -4.40 -14.70
N ASN A 6 -8.70 -5.44 -14.73
CA ASN A 6 -8.20 -6.14 -13.57
C ASN A 6 -6.68 -5.99 -13.49
N ALA A 7 -6.14 -6.08 -12.28
CA ALA A 7 -4.71 -6.05 -12.03
C ALA A 7 -4.36 -7.07 -10.94
N SER A 8 -3.18 -7.68 -11.04
CA SER A 8 -2.62 -8.57 -10.04
C SER A 8 -1.14 -8.26 -9.88
N LEU A 9 -0.65 -8.27 -8.64
CA LEU A 9 0.75 -8.09 -8.29
C LEU A 9 1.11 -9.12 -7.22
N ASP A 10 2.12 -9.94 -7.52
CA ASP A 10 2.76 -10.84 -6.55
C ASP A 10 4.19 -10.32 -6.29
N THR A 11 4.49 -10.02 -5.03
CA THR A 11 5.77 -9.44 -4.63
C THR A 11 6.11 -9.78 -3.19
N ILE A 12 7.41 -9.74 -2.86
CA ILE A 12 7.94 -10.05 -1.54
C ILE A 12 8.74 -8.83 -1.03
N THR A 13 8.45 -8.41 0.19
CA THR A 13 9.20 -7.36 0.89
C THR A 13 9.73 -7.87 2.23
N ARG A 14 10.86 -7.30 2.67
CA ARG A 14 11.46 -7.57 4.00
C ARG A 14 11.36 -6.36 4.94
N ARG A 15 10.62 -5.32 4.55
CA ARG A 15 10.49 -4.07 5.33
C ARG A 15 9.55 -4.22 6.53
N VAL A 16 8.57 -5.11 6.43
CA VAL A 16 7.57 -5.38 7.47
C VAL A 16 7.45 -6.89 7.70
N THR A 17 6.81 -7.29 8.80
CA THR A 17 6.57 -8.70 9.13
C THR A 17 5.17 -8.95 9.70
N LEU A 18 4.78 -10.21 9.80
CA LEU A 18 3.57 -10.64 10.52
C LEU A 18 3.87 -11.08 11.96
N SER A 19 5.14 -11.36 12.28
CA SER A 19 5.57 -11.71 13.65
C SER A 19 5.40 -10.55 14.61
N GLU A 20 5.27 -10.84 15.90
CA GLU A 20 5.20 -9.82 16.95
C GLU A 20 6.58 -9.19 17.20
N CYS A 21 6.83 -8.05 16.55
CA CYS A 21 8.01 -7.22 16.77
C CYS A 21 7.76 -5.77 16.28
N LEU A 22 8.79 -4.91 16.35
CA LEU A 22 8.65 -3.47 16.09
C LEU A 22 8.11 -3.10 14.69
N ASN A 23 8.35 -3.92 13.66
CA ASN A 23 7.89 -3.68 12.30
C ASN A 23 6.77 -4.64 11.86
N THR A 24 5.98 -5.12 12.81
CA THR A 24 4.77 -5.90 12.52
C THR A 24 3.71 -5.02 11.84
N ILE A 25 2.93 -5.59 10.92
CA ILE A 25 1.74 -4.92 10.38
C ILE A 25 0.48 -5.12 11.25
N HIS A 26 0.56 -6.02 12.24
CA HIS A 26 -0.52 -6.30 13.19
C HIS A 26 -0.29 -5.53 14.50
N ASP A 27 -0.05 -4.22 14.39
CA ASP A 27 0.05 -3.37 15.58
C ASP A 27 -1.33 -3.12 16.23
N LEU A 28 -1.38 -2.28 17.26
CA LEU A 28 -2.60 -2.04 18.02
C LEU A 28 -3.73 -1.41 17.18
N ASP A 29 -3.38 -0.62 16.15
CA ASP A 29 -4.32 0.08 15.29
C ASP A 29 -4.64 -0.73 14.01
N GLY A 30 -3.80 -1.72 13.69
CA GLY A 30 -3.84 -2.47 12.44
C GLY A 30 -3.14 -1.72 11.30
N SER A 31 -3.05 -2.35 10.14
CA SER A 31 -2.44 -1.76 8.95
C SER A 31 -3.44 -1.59 7.82
N ALA A 32 -3.11 -0.75 6.83
CA ALA A 32 -3.90 -0.62 5.61
C ALA A 32 -3.03 -0.80 4.36
N PHE A 33 -3.57 -1.51 3.38
CA PHE A 33 -3.04 -1.58 2.02
C PHE A 33 -3.79 -0.59 1.14
N ILE A 34 -3.07 0.34 0.51
CA ILE A 34 -3.65 1.45 -0.25
C ILE A 34 -3.20 1.37 -1.70
N ILE A 35 -4.14 1.56 -2.63
CA ILE A 35 -3.85 1.75 -4.04
C ILE A 35 -4.08 3.23 -4.37
N HIS A 36 -3.07 3.84 -4.96
CA HIS A 36 -3.06 5.22 -5.40
C HIS A 36 -3.49 5.35 -6.88
N GLU A 37 -3.95 6.54 -7.29
CA GLU A 37 -4.44 6.81 -8.64
C GLU A 37 -3.33 6.77 -9.70
N PHE A 38 -2.15 7.25 -9.35
CA PHE A 38 -0.98 7.37 -10.23
C PHE A 38 0.14 6.42 -9.82
N GLU A 39 1.11 6.26 -10.73
CA GLU A 39 2.32 5.48 -10.48
C GLU A 39 3.22 6.14 -9.43
N ASP A 40 3.78 5.32 -8.53
CA ASP A 40 4.80 5.76 -7.57
C ASP A 40 6.11 6.06 -8.30
N LYS A 41 6.67 7.25 -8.06
CA LYS A 41 7.95 7.70 -8.65
C LYS A 41 9.18 7.28 -7.84
N TYR A 42 8.99 6.62 -6.70
CA TYR A 42 10.05 6.12 -5.81
C TYR A 42 11.01 7.22 -5.33
N LEU A 43 10.46 8.41 -5.04
CA LEU A 43 11.23 9.54 -4.53
C LEU A 43 11.05 9.66 -3.00
N PRO A 44 12.14 9.62 -2.20
CA PRO A 44 12.04 9.74 -0.75
C PRO A 44 11.57 11.14 -0.31
N ASP A 45 12.03 12.18 -1.01
CA ASP A 45 11.64 13.58 -0.78
C ASP A 45 10.92 14.13 -2.02
N PRO A 46 9.63 13.79 -2.20
CA PRO A 46 8.92 14.10 -3.42
C PRO A 46 8.68 15.62 -3.56
N PRO A 47 8.96 16.21 -4.74
CA PRO A 47 8.75 17.65 -4.96
C PRO A 47 7.26 18.04 -5.02
N THR A 48 6.37 17.06 -5.22
CA THR A 48 4.92 17.24 -5.20
C THR A 48 4.25 16.12 -4.41
N LYS A 49 3.09 16.41 -3.84
CA LYS A 49 2.26 15.42 -3.13
C LYS A 49 1.84 14.21 -3.98
N ASP A 50 1.93 14.33 -5.31
CA ASP A 50 1.46 13.30 -6.24
C ASP A 50 2.56 12.31 -6.65
N ALA A 51 3.83 12.58 -6.32
CA ALA A 51 4.92 11.67 -6.68
C ALA A 51 4.84 10.29 -5.98
N PRO A 52 4.27 10.14 -4.77
CA PRO A 52 3.93 8.83 -4.19
C PRO A 52 2.62 8.21 -4.71
N GLY A 53 2.12 8.65 -5.87
CA GLY A 53 0.92 8.10 -6.52
C GLY A 53 -0.35 8.96 -6.41
N GLY A 54 -0.32 10.10 -5.73
CA GLY A 54 -1.47 11.02 -5.69
C GLY A 54 -2.64 10.53 -4.80
N PRO A 55 -3.91 10.78 -5.16
CA PRO A 55 -5.07 10.39 -4.35
C PRO A 55 -5.17 8.88 -4.09
N ARG A 56 -5.78 8.51 -2.96
CA ARG A 56 -6.04 7.12 -2.57
C ARG A 56 -7.36 6.67 -3.21
N ILE A 57 -7.32 5.68 -4.08
CA ILE A 57 -8.51 5.22 -4.84
C ILE A 57 -9.07 3.88 -4.35
N ALA A 58 -8.29 3.11 -3.58
CA ALA A 58 -8.76 1.93 -2.88
C ALA A 58 -8.01 1.75 -1.55
N CYS A 59 -8.67 1.11 -0.58
CA CYS A 59 -8.13 0.82 0.75
C CYS A 59 -8.65 -0.53 1.24
N GLY A 60 -7.75 -1.38 1.72
CA GLY A 60 -8.07 -2.61 2.44
C GLY A 60 -7.39 -2.61 3.81
N VAL A 61 -8.14 -2.85 4.87
CA VAL A 61 -7.59 -2.92 6.24
C VAL A 61 -7.11 -4.34 6.53
N ILE A 62 -5.95 -4.46 7.15
CA ILE A 62 -5.33 -5.71 7.60
C ILE A 62 -5.40 -5.71 9.12
N MET A 63 -6.31 -6.51 9.65
CA MET A 63 -6.47 -6.74 11.10
C MET A 63 -6.04 -8.17 11.43
N ARG A 64 -5.53 -8.36 12.65
CA ARG A 64 -5.41 -9.70 13.23
C ARG A 64 -6.77 -10.13 13.75
N GLU A 65 -7.16 -11.36 13.47
CA GLU A 65 -8.38 -12.00 14.00
C GLU A 65 -8.37 -12.12 15.53
#